data_AF-A0A8T8LR43-F1
#
_entry.id   AF-A0A8T8LR43-F1
#
_cell.length_a   1.000
_cell.length_b   1.000
_cell.length_c   1.000
_cell.angle_alpha   90.00
_cell.angle_beta   90.00
_cell.angle_gamma   90.00
#
_symmetry.space_group_name_H-M   'P 1'
#
loop_
_entity.id
_entity.type
_entity.pdbx_description
1 polymer ?
#
loop_
_entity_poly.entity_id
_entity_poly.type
_entity_poly.pdbx_seq_one_letter_code
_entity_poly.pdbx_strand_id
1 'polypeptide(L)'
;MAPAEDDISIDEKRVYAGSTGRTDAYVATGAGIVRVSLSADKIGAFDMVARDAARDVAVLACGEGTADLVAAATPDGLSVAAVGDDPDFEPVDDEPAVAVGVAGGRDGVIVAREDGAVEHVEFEESGTAVASTARLGSVADPRAVDGALVAGADGVFRVDAGRLTDVGLDDARDVAGSGMPLAATGAGLYWLGNGWMTAREGAADAVAADGDGHAMAVVGGDLFVHSGAGEWDDETWAVADLPVDETAVALGYGPGVSVAVTDAGTLCVDAGDGWRHQVVGVRDVAGVALVVVE
;
A
#
# COMPACT_ATOMS: atom_id res chain seq x y z
N MET A 1 8.87 66.12 3.11
CA MET A 1 10.11 65.33 3.11
C MET A 1 9.96 64.36 4.27
N ALA A 2 9.97 63.05 3.96
CA ALA A 2 9.41 61.91 4.72
C ALA A 2 7.86 61.90 4.83
N PRO A 3 7.17 60.73 4.85
CA PRO A 3 7.65 59.35 5.12
C PRO A 3 7.82 58.50 3.82
N ALA A 4 8.84 57.65 3.62
CA ALA A 4 9.23 56.41 4.31
C ALA A 4 8.07 55.39 4.30
N GLU A 5 7.80 54.81 3.13
CA GLU A 5 8.28 53.48 2.67
C GLU A 5 7.51 52.33 3.34
N ASP A 6 6.77 51.63 2.48
CA ASP A 6 5.94 50.45 2.75
C ASP A 6 6.71 49.37 3.53
N ASP A 7 6.32 49.13 4.77
CA ASP A 7 6.71 47.93 5.51
C ASP A 7 5.61 46.87 5.32
N ILE A 8 5.50 46.38 4.09
CA ILE A 8 4.83 45.13 3.76
C ILE A 8 5.71 44.01 4.32
N SER A 9 5.47 43.61 5.56
CA SER A 9 5.98 42.34 6.08
C SER A 9 5.35 41.20 5.26
N ILE A 10 5.99 40.86 4.15
CA ILE A 10 5.81 39.60 3.46
C ILE A 10 6.29 38.54 4.44
N ASP A 11 5.35 38.02 5.21
CA ASP A 11 5.50 36.75 5.89
C ASP A 11 5.80 35.73 4.81
N GLU A 12 7.00 35.16 4.89
CA GLU A 12 7.66 34.38 3.88
C GLU A 12 6.88 33.07 3.70
N LYS A 13 5.90 33.09 2.79
CA LYS A 13 5.18 31.92 2.32
C LYS A 13 6.15 31.06 1.51
N ARG A 14 7.02 30.33 2.20
CA ARG A 14 7.81 29.24 1.62
C ARG A 14 6.85 28.09 1.32
N VAL A 15 6.10 28.26 0.24
CA VAL A 15 5.49 27.13 -0.49
C VAL A 15 6.67 26.24 -0.86
N TYR A 16 6.74 25.04 -0.29
CA TYR A 16 7.48 23.94 -0.90
C TYR A 16 6.83 23.69 -2.26
N ALA A 17 7.30 24.40 -3.28
CA ALA A 17 7.13 24.01 -4.66
C ALA A 17 8.16 22.89 -4.92
N GLY A 18 7.94 21.73 -4.30
CA GLY A 18 8.23 20.49 -5.01
C GLY A 18 7.16 20.41 -6.10
N SER A 19 7.56 20.24 -7.35
CA SER A 19 6.63 19.91 -8.42
C SER A 19 5.70 18.81 -7.91
N THR A 20 4.41 19.09 -7.79
CA THR A 20 3.42 18.05 -7.52
C THR A 20 3.39 17.16 -8.75
N GLY A 21 4.28 16.17 -8.78
CA GLY A 21 4.26 15.10 -9.77
C GLY A 21 2.91 14.40 -9.70
N ARG A 22 2.47 13.87 -10.85
CA ARG A 22 1.28 13.04 -10.89
C ARG A 22 1.55 11.81 -10.03
N THR A 23 0.61 11.44 -9.16
CA THR A 23 0.68 10.18 -8.44
C THR A 23 -0.35 9.25 -9.06
N ASP A 24 0.04 8.07 -9.53
CA ASP A 24 -0.91 7.09 -10.04
C ASP A 24 -1.17 6.05 -8.94
N ALA A 25 -2.45 5.77 -8.68
CA ALA A 25 -2.90 4.71 -7.78
C ALA A 25 -3.38 3.52 -8.61
N TYR A 26 -2.76 2.36 -8.42
CA TYR A 26 -3.19 1.10 -9.02
C TYR A 26 -4.06 0.34 -8.02
N VAL A 27 -5.29 0.04 -8.41
CA VAL A 27 -6.27 -0.66 -7.58
C VAL A 27 -6.46 -2.07 -8.14
N ALA A 28 -6.12 -3.08 -7.35
CA ALA A 28 -6.36 -4.48 -7.67
C ALA A 28 -7.82 -4.84 -7.39
N THR A 29 -8.48 -5.50 -8.35
CA THR A 29 -9.92 -5.82 -8.29
C THR A 29 -10.20 -7.18 -8.90
N GLY A 30 -11.34 -7.78 -8.54
CA GLY A 30 -11.81 -9.02 -9.15
C GLY A 30 -12.07 -8.95 -10.67
N ALA A 31 -12.08 -7.75 -11.27
CA ALA A 31 -12.29 -7.55 -12.71
C ALA A 31 -11.04 -7.08 -13.47
N GLY A 32 -9.92 -6.81 -12.80
CA GLY A 32 -8.79 -6.14 -13.41
C GLY A 32 -8.00 -5.24 -12.48
N ILE A 33 -7.09 -4.48 -13.06
CA ILE A 33 -6.36 -3.40 -12.39
C ILE A 33 -6.84 -2.07 -12.96
N VAL A 34 -7.23 -1.16 -12.06
CA VAL A 34 -7.60 0.21 -12.45
C VAL A 34 -6.50 1.16 -12.00
N ARG A 35 -5.98 1.96 -12.94
CA ARG A 35 -5.11 3.08 -12.63
C ARG A 35 -5.95 4.32 -12.43
N VAL A 36 -5.72 5.05 -11.35
CA VAL A 36 -6.35 6.34 -11.06
C VAL A 36 -5.25 7.39 -10.91
N SER A 37 -5.26 8.40 -11.78
CA SER A 37 -4.31 9.50 -11.68
C SER A 37 -4.75 10.49 -10.61
N LEU A 38 -3.83 10.84 -9.73
CA LEU A 38 -4.00 11.77 -8.63
C LEU A 38 -3.06 12.96 -8.81
N SER A 39 -3.55 14.13 -8.45
CA SER A 39 -2.75 15.37 -8.39
C SER A 39 -3.03 16.01 -7.05
N ALA A 40 -2.19 15.71 -6.06
CA ALA A 40 -2.48 15.96 -4.65
C ALA A 40 -3.84 15.35 -4.27
N ASP A 41 -4.78 16.16 -3.82
CA ASP A 41 -6.14 15.80 -3.43
C ASP A 41 -7.14 15.81 -4.60
N LYS A 42 -6.68 15.93 -5.85
CA LYS A 42 -7.55 15.86 -7.04
C LYS A 42 -7.47 14.49 -7.67
N ILE A 43 -8.62 13.85 -7.76
CA ILE A 43 -8.79 12.60 -8.50
C ILE A 43 -9.04 12.95 -9.97
N GLY A 44 -8.15 12.48 -10.84
CA GLY A 44 -8.13 12.72 -12.28
C GLY A 44 -8.80 11.60 -13.07
N ALA A 45 -8.18 11.26 -14.21
CA ALA A 45 -8.65 10.16 -15.05
C ALA A 45 -8.39 8.81 -14.37
N PHE A 46 -9.24 7.84 -14.68
CA PHE A 46 -9.02 6.46 -14.30
C PHE A 46 -9.34 5.54 -15.48
N ASP A 47 -8.50 4.53 -15.65
CA ASP A 47 -8.54 3.60 -16.77
C ASP A 47 -8.31 2.18 -16.28
N MET A 48 -9.01 1.22 -16.89
CA MET A 48 -8.74 -0.20 -16.67
C MET A 48 -7.52 -0.60 -17.51
N VAL A 49 -6.39 -0.81 -16.84
CA VAL A 49 -5.09 -1.09 -17.47
C VAL A 49 -4.82 -2.59 -17.65
N ALA A 50 -5.41 -3.42 -16.80
CA ALA A 50 -5.43 -4.87 -16.97
C ALA A 50 -6.85 -5.40 -16.76
N ARG A 51 -7.23 -6.48 -17.46
CA ARG A 51 -8.59 -7.06 -17.43
C ARG A 51 -8.67 -8.43 -16.77
N ASP A 52 -7.53 -8.98 -16.39
CA ASP A 52 -7.47 -10.22 -15.64
C ASP A 52 -7.53 -9.88 -14.15
N ALA A 53 -8.23 -10.72 -13.38
CA ALA A 53 -8.48 -10.46 -11.96
C ALA A 53 -7.15 -10.31 -11.20
N ALA A 54 -7.07 -9.30 -10.33
CA ALA A 54 -5.93 -9.06 -9.46
C ALA A 54 -6.35 -9.22 -8.00
N ARG A 55 -5.55 -9.94 -7.23
CA ARG A 55 -5.72 -10.18 -5.80
C ARG A 55 -4.93 -9.20 -4.95
N ASP A 56 -3.84 -8.67 -5.49
CA ASP A 56 -3.01 -7.68 -4.80
C ASP A 56 -2.12 -6.94 -5.80
N VAL A 57 -1.57 -5.79 -5.41
CA VAL A 57 -0.69 -4.98 -6.23
C VAL A 57 0.36 -4.25 -5.39
N ALA A 58 1.59 -4.19 -5.89
CA ALA A 58 2.69 -3.45 -5.29
C ALA A 58 3.47 -2.66 -6.35
N VAL A 59 4.11 -1.57 -5.93
CA VAL A 59 4.99 -0.77 -6.79
C VAL A 59 6.42 -0.92 -6.29
N LEU A 60 7.27 -1.50 -7.12
CA LEU A 60 8.71 -1.53 -6.91
C LEU A 60 9.33 -0.29 -7.55
N ALA A 61 9.89 0.58 -6.70
CA ALA A 61 10.68 1.72 -7.17
C ALA A 61 11.98 1.22 -7.82
N CYS A 62 12.26 1.71 -9.02
CA CYS A 62 13.49 1.43 -9.76
C CYS A 62 14.46 2.62 -9.68
N GLY A 63 15.74 2.36 -9.95
CA GLY A 63 16.78 3.39 -9.89
C GLY A 63 16.61 4.49 -10.94
N GLU A 64 17.30 5.62 -10.76
CA GLU A 64 17.24 6.78 -11.66
C GLU A 64 17.38 6.38 -13.14
N GLY A 65 16.43 6.83 -13.97
CA GLY A 65 16.43 6.59 -15.41
C GLY A 65 15.78 5.26 -15.84
N THR A 66 15.24 4.48 -14.90
CA THR A 66 14.42 3.30 -15.17
C THR A 66 13.02 3.54 -14.64
N ALA A 67 12.00 3.11 -15.39
CA ALA A 67 10.62 3.19 -14.91
C ALA A 67 10.40 2.21 -13.76
N ASP A 68 9.69 2.66 -12.73
CA ASP A 68 9.20 1.79 -11.65
C ASP A 68 8.36 0.64 -12.22
N LEU A 69 8.26 -0.45 -11.46
CA LEU A 69 7.47 -1.62 -11.85
C LEU A 69 6.23 -1.75 -10.98
N VAL A 70 5.08 -2.00 -11.61
CA VAL A 70 3.87 -2.45 -10.92
C VAL A 70 3.84 -3.96 -11.00
N ALA A 71 3.80 -4.62 -9.84
CA ALA A 71 3.64 -6.06 -9.73
C ALA A 71 2.23 -6.39 -9.23
N ALA A 72 1.58 -7.38 -9.83
CA ALA A 72 0.24 -7.81 -9.51
C ALA A 72 0.21 -9.31 -9.20
N ALA A 73 -0.37 -9.66 -8.05
CA ALA A 73 -0.70 -11.03 -7.72
C ALA A 73 -2.03 -11.38 -8.39
N THR A 74 -2.06 -12.43 -9.21
CA THR A 74 -3.26 -12.85 -9.94
C THR A 74 -3.56 -14.33 -9.71
N PRO A 75 -4.80 -14.78 -9.96
CA PRO A 75 -5.14 -16.21 -9.95
C PRO A 75 -4.32 -17.06 -10.93
N ASP A 76 -3.71 -16.44 -11.94
CA ASP A 76 -2.95 -17.13 -12.98
C ASP A 76 -1.44 -16.99 -12.82
N GLY A 77 -0.94 -16.26 -11.82
CA GLY A 77 0.49 -16.02 -11.65
C GLY A 77 0.84 -14.63 -11.11
N LEU A 78 2.14 -14.37 -11.01
CA LEU A 78 2.66 -13.01 -10.88
C LEU A 78 2.65 -12.34 -12.26
N SER A 79 2.19 -11.09 -12.34
CA SER A 79 2.31 -10.26 -13.54
C SER A 79 2.95 -8.92 -13.21
N VAL A 80 3.69 -8.35 -14.16
CA VAL A 80 4.40 -7.08 -13.98
C VAL A 80 4.24 -6.17 -15.19
N ALA A 81 4.24 -4.86 -14.95
CA ALA A 81 4.27 -3.84 -15.99
C ALA A 81 5.22 -2.71 -15.58
N ALA A 82 5.85 -2.07 -16.56
CA ALA A 82 6.50 -0.78 -16.31
C ALA A 82 5.45 0.30 -16.07
N VAL A 83 5.66 1.14 -15.06
CA VAL A 83 4.83 2.30 -14.76
C VAL A 83 4.85 3.25 -15.96
N GLY A 84 3.66 3.71 -16.37
CA GLY A 84 3.52 4.63 -17.49
C GLY A 84 2.06 4.93 -17.81
N ASP A 85 1.85 5.63 -18.93
CA ASP A 85 0.51 6.03 -19.41
C ASP A 85 -0.31 4.87 -20.00
N ASP A 86 0.33 3.79 -20.41
CA ASP A 86 -0.32 2.57 -20.92
C ASP A 86 0.51 1.34 -20.50
N PRO A 87 0.43 0.93 -19.22
CA PRO A 87 1.24 -0.16 -18.69
C PRO A 87 0.77 -1.49 -19.28
N ASP A 88 1.70 -2.25 -19.86
CA ASP A 88 1.45 -3.58 -20.43
C ASP A 88 1.85 -4.66 -19.42
N PHE A 89 0.85 -5.35 -18.87
CA PHE A 89 1.04 -6.38 -17.85
C PHE A 89 1.45 -7.71 -18.50
N GLU A 90 2.70 -8.08 -18.30
CA GLU A 90 3.28 -9.33 -18.79
C GLU A 90 3.27 -10.39 -17.66
N PRO A 91 2.92 -11.66 -17.96
CA PRO A 91 3.04 -12.72 -16.97
C PRO A 91 4.51 -13.05 -16.70
N VAL A 92 4.86 -13.15 -15.43
CA VAL A 92 6.18 -13.59 -14.96
C VAL A 92 6.23 -15.12 -14.86
N ASP A 93 5.16 -15.71 -14.34
CA ASP A 93 4.99 -17.14 -14.15
C ASP A 93 3.50 -17.52 -14.30
N ASP A 94 3.22 -18.82 -14.14
CA ASP A 94 1.88 -19.41 -14.21
C ASP A 94 1.43 -20.02 -12.85
N GLU A 95 2.00 -19.54 -11.74
CA GLU A 95 1.76 -20.07 -10.39
C GLU A 95 0.89 -19.13 -9.54
N PRO A 96 -0.37 -19.49 -9.23
CA PRO A 96 -1.35 -18.61 -8.59
C PRO A 96 -0.78 -17.84 -7.39
N ALA A 97 -0.83 -16.52 -7.47
CA ALA A 97 -0.37 -15.61 -6.42
C ALA A 97 -1.57 -15.09 -5.61
N VAL A 98 -1.35 -14.80 -4.33
CA VAL A 98 -2.37 -14.27 -3.42
C VAL A 98 -2.04 -12.84 -3.02
N ALA A 99 -0.78 -12.59 -2.66
CA ALA A 99 -0.32 -11.28 -2.22
C ALA A 99 1.09 -10.98 -2.77
N VAL A 100 1.38 -9.70 -2.96
CA VAL A 100 2.68 -9.22 -3.46
C VAL A 100 3.06 -7.92 -2.75
N GLY A 101 4.30 -7.82 -2.30
CA GLY A 101 4.81 -6.62 -1.63
C GLY A 101 6.27 -6.36 -1.96
N VAL A 102 6.70 -5.11 -1.83
CA VAL A 102 8.10 -4.75 -2.07
C VAL A 102 8.98 -5.36 -1.00
N ALA A 103 10.05 -6.04 -1.41
CA ALA A 103 10.99 -6.63 -0.47
C ALA A 103 11.76 -5.51 0.25
N GLY A 104 11.44 -5.25 1.53
CA GLY A 104 12.01 -4.12 2.29
C GLY A 104 13.54 -4.02 2.19
N GLY A 105 14.03 -2.97 1.50
CA GLY A 105 15.46 -2.69 1.31
C GLY A 105 16.20 -3.64 0.36
N ARG A 106 15.48 -4.34 -0.53
CA ARG A 106 16.04 -5.24 -1.55
C ARG A 106 15.49 -4.89 -2.93
N ASP A 107 16.20 -5.33 -3.95
CA ASP A 107 15.68 -5.35 -5.31
C ASP A 107 14.59 -6.44 -5.41
N GLY A 108 13.46 -6.13 -6.04
CA GLY A 108 12.40 -7.11 -6.30
C GLY A 108 11.24 -7.12 -5.29
N VAL A 109 10.41 -8.15 -5.41
CA VAL A 109 9.15 -8.31 -4.68
C VAL A 109 9.09 -9.64 -3.93
N ILE A 110 8.40 -9.66 -2.80
CA ILE A 110 7.99 -10.88 -2.12
C ILE A 110 6.61 -11.28 -2.65
N VAL A 111 6.46 -12.53 -3.05
CA VAL A 111 5.21 -13.11 -3.55
C VAL A 111 4.78 -14.23 -2.63
N ALA A 112 3.53 -14.16 -2.17
CA ALA A 112 2.90 -15.26 -1.45
C ALA A 112 1.95 -16.01 -2.39
N ARG A 113 2.17 -17.32 -2.52
CA ARG A 113 1.45 -18.21 -3.43
C ARG A 113 0.23 -18.84 -2.76
N GLU A 114 -0.71 -19.28 -3.57
CA GLU A 114 -1.92 -19.96 -3.10
C GLU A 114 -1.63 -21.31 -2.41
N ASP A 115 -0.54 -21.98 -2.79
CA ASP A 115 -0.08 -23.21 -2.12
C ASP A 115 0.66 -22.94 -0.79
N GLY A 116 0.77 -21.67 -0.41
CA GLY A 116 1.46 -21.20 0.78
C GLY A 116 2.95 -20.93 0.58
N ALA A 117 3.55 -21.18 -0.59
CA ALA A 117 4.95 -20.84 -0.82
C ALA A 117 5.15 -19.31 -0.73
N VAL A 118 6.26 -18.89 -0.13
CA VAL A 118 6.69 -17.49 -0.11
C VAL A 118 8.02 -17.39 -0.82
N GLU A 119 8.09 -16.51 -1.81
CA GLU A 119 9.21 -16.38 -2.73
C GLU A 119 9.65 -14.93 -2.84
N HIS A 120 10.94 -14.72 -3.11
CA HIS A 120 11.51 -13.44 -3.48
C HIS A 120 11.83 -13.50 -4.97
N VAL A 121 11.25 -12.58 -5.74
CA VAL A 121 11.44 -12.45 -7.19
C VAL A 121 12.20 -11.16 -7.46
N GLU A 122 13.38 -11.28 -8.04
CA GLU A 122 14.23 -10.16 -8.44
C GLU A 122 14.11 -9.93 -9.95
N PHE A 123 14.04 -8.67 -10.36
CA PHE A 123 13.98 -8.27 -11.77
C PHE A 123 15.35 -7.77 -12.24
N GLU A 124 15.59 -7.84 -13.55
CA GLU A 124 16.76 -7.20 -14.16
C GLU A 124 16.68 -5.68 -13.98
N GLU A 125 17.85 -5.00 -13.88
CA GLU A 125 17.95 -3.54 -13.63
C GLU A 125 17.15 -2.67 -14.62
N SER A 126 16.78 -3.20 -15.78
CA SER A 126 16.06 -2.46 -16.81
C SER A 126 15.01 -3.33 -17.49
N GLY A 127 13.90 -3.56 -16.80
CA GLY A 127 12.70 -4.12 -17.41
C GLY A 127 11.89 -5.04 -16.50
N THR A 128 11.00 -5.79 -17.13
CA THR A 128 10.07 -6.75 -16.51
C THR A 128 10.64 -8.16 -16.40
N ALA A 129 11.83 -8.41 -16.94
CA ALA A 129 12.45 -9.73 -16.96
C ALA A 129 12.94 -10.14 -15.55
N VAL A 130 12.68 -11.40 -15.18
CA VAL A 130 13.14 -11.96 -13.92
C VAL A 130 14.64 -12.27 -13.99
N ALA A 131 15.39 -11.70 -13.05
CA ALA A 131 16.79 -12.03 -12.82
C ALA A 131 16.94 -13.29 -11.96
N SER A 132 16.15 -13.41 -10.89
CA SER A 132 16.22 -14.55 -9.98
C SER A 132 14.91 -14.78 -9.22
N THR A 133 14.69 -16.03 -8.81
CA THR A 133 13.59 -16.40 -7.92
C THR A 133 14.14 -17.29 -6.81
N ALA A 134 13.85 -16.93 -5.56
CA ALA A 134 14.32 -17.66 -4.38
C ALA A 134 13.18 -17.96 -3.42
N ARG A 135 12.99 -19.25 -3.08
CA ARG A 135 12.02 -19.65 -2.07
C ARG A 135 12.51 -19.29 -0.67
N LEU A 136 11.70 -18.54 0.07
CA LEU A 136 11.97 -18.06 1.43
C LEU A 136 11.39 -18.98 2.51
N GLY A 137 10.29 -19.67 2.20
CA GLY A 137 9.59 -20.53 3.14
C GLY A 137 8.18 -20.87 2.69
N SER A 138 7.29 -21.07 3.67
CA SER A 138 5.86 -21.26 3.45
C SER A 138 5.04 -20.70 4.62
N VAL A 139 3.86 -20.18 4.30
CA VAL A 139 2.82 -19.67 5.21
C VAL A 139 1.53 -20.41 4.89
N ALA A 140 0.80 -20.85 5.91
CA ALA A 140 -0.54 -21.39 5.70
C ALA A 140 -1.52 -20.24 5.42
N ASP A 141 -2.29 -20.37 4.34
CA ASP A 141 -3.29 -19.39 3.89
C ASP A 141 -2.76 -17.94 3.94
N PRO A 142 -1.74 -17.59 3.14
CA PRO A 142 -1.19 -16.24 3.12
C PRO A 142 -2.24 -15.24 2.64
N ARG A 143 -2.17 -14.00 3.14
CA ARG A 143 -3.22 -12.98 2.89
C ARG A 143 -2.69 -11.63 2.43
N ALA A 144 -1.54 -11.20 2.94
CA ALA A 144 -0.95 -9.90 2.61
C ALA A 144 0.58 -9.94 2.73
N VAL A 145 1.25 -9.06 1.99
CA VAL A 145 2.71 -8.87 2.04
C VAL A 145 3.00 -7.38 2.00
N ASP A 146 3.71 -6.86 3.00
CA ASP A 146 4.26 -5.49 2.94
C ASP A 146 5.64 -5.43 3.60
N GLY A 147 6.58 -4.80 2.90
CA GLY A 147 7.98 -4.70 3.29
C GLY A 147 8.63 -6.08 3.52
N ALA A 148 8.87 -6.40 4.78
CA ALA A 148 9.46 -7.68 5.18
C ALA A 148 8.46 -8.59 5.92
N LEU A 149 7.18 -8.23 5.96
CA LEU A 149 6.15 -8.96 6.68
C LEU A 149 5.25 -9.71 5.72
N VAL A 150 4.77 -10.87 6.16
CA VAL A 150 3.77 -11.69 5.47
C VAL A 150 2.69 -12.03 6.48
N ALA A 151 1.44 -11.69 6.17
CA ALA A 151 0.26 -12.09 6.93
C ALA A 151 -0.25 -13.45 6.46
N GLY A 152 -0.66 -14.31 7.39
CA GLY A 152 -1.36 -15.55 7.09
C GLY A 152 -2.29 -15.97 8.22
N ALA A 153 -3.04 -17.06 7.99
CA ALA A 153 -3.98 -17.56 8.99
C ALA A 153 -3.32 -17.90 10.33
N ASP A 154 -2.09 -18.43 10.31
CA ASP A 154 -1.34 -18.82 11.51
C ASP A 154 -0.62 -17.65 12.21
N GLY A 155 -0.74 -16.42 11.69
CA GLY A 155 -0.12 -15.23 12.27
C GLY A 155 0.77 -14.46 11.29
N VAL A 156 1.73 -13.72 11.84
CA VAL A 156 2.64 -12.86 11.07
C VAL A 156 4.01 -13.51 10.96
N PHE A 157 4.57 -13.45 9.77
CA PHE A 157 5.89 -13.96 9.46
C PHE A 157 6.77 -12.82 8.97
N ARG A 158 8.08 -12.91 9.28
CA ARG A 158 9.08 -11.95 8.82
C ARG A 158 10.09 -12.62 7.91
N VAL A 159 10.35 -11.97 6.79
CA VAL A 159 11.46 -12.29 5.89
C VAL A 159 12.73 -11.61 6.42
N ASP A 160 13.73 -12.41 6.78
CA ASP A 160 15.06 -11.93 7.17
C ASP A 160 16.12 -12.85 6.58
N ALA A 161 17.22 -12.29 6.07
CA ALA A 161 18.36 -13.05 5.55
C ALA A 161 17.99 -14.24 4.63
N GLY A 162 16.97 -14.05 3.77
CA GLY A 162 16.54 -15.06 2.78
C GLY A 162 15.72 -16.21 3.37
N ARG A 163 15.18 -16.06 4.59
CA ARG A 163 14.33 -17.06 5.23
C ARG A 163 13.10 -16.40 5.85
N LEU A 164 12.04 -17.17 5.94
CA LEU A 164 10.83 -16.81 6.65
C LEU A 164 10.89 -17.26 8.12
N THR A 165 10.52 -16.38 9.05
CA THR A 165 10.46 -16.67 10.49
C THR A 165 9.10 -16.24 11.04
N ASP A 166 8.42 -17.14 11.75
CA ASP A 166 7.21 -16.83 12.51
C ASP A 166 7.53 -15.82 13.63
N VAL A 167 6.78 -14.72 13.69
CA VAL A 167 6.92 -13.67 14.71
C VAL A 167 5.69 -13.53 15.61
N GLY A 168 4.74 -14.46 15.53
CA GLY A 168 3.58 -14.58 16.42
C GLY A 168 2.28 -13.97 15.86
N LEU A 169 1.33 -13.72 16.77
CA LEU A 169 -0.09 -13.46 16.49
C LEU A 169 -0.81 -14.69 15.92
N ASP A 170 -2.06 -14.50 15.52
CA ASP A 170 -2.96 -15.49 14.92
C ASP A 170 -3.99 -14.72 14.08
N ASP A 171 -4.57 -15.36 13.07
CA ASP A 171 -5.52 -14.74 12.14
C ASP A 171 -5.04 -13.39 11.58
N ALA A 172 -3.79 -13.29 11.13
CA ALA A 172 -3.28 -12.06 10.51
C ALA A 172 -3.96 -11.86 9.15
N ARG A 173 -4.55 -10.68 8.94
CA ARG A 173 -5.31 -10.32 7.74
C ARG A 173 -4.52 -9.41 6.83
N ASP A 174 -3.81 -8.46 7.42
CA ASP A 174 -3.01 -7.48 6.71
C ASP A 174 -1.81 -7.03 7.56
N VAL A 175 -0.78 -6.48 6.92
CA VAL A 175 0.47 -6.05 7.57
C VAL A 175 0.99 -4.76 6.93
N ALA A 176 1.61 -3.91 7.75
CA ALA A 176 2.40 -2.78 7.25
C ALA A 176 3.85 -2.94 7.73
N GLY A 177 4.77 -3.07 6.79
CA GLY A 177 6.20 -3.30 7.03
C GLY A 177 7.04 -2.04 7.01
N SER A 178 6.51 -0.93 6.50
CA SER A 178 7.19 0.35 6.42
C SER A 178 7.18 1.10 7.76
N GLY A 179 8.37 1.41 8.30
CA GLY A 179 8.52 2.13 9.57
C GLY A 179 8.23 1.24 10.78
N MET A 180 7.24 1.62 11.61
CA MET A 180 6.79 0.79 12.73
C MET A 180 5.99 -0.41 12.17
N PRO A 181 6.43 -1.67 12.42
CA PRO A 181 5.69 -2.82 11.92
C PRO A 181 4.30 -2.92 12.56
N LEU A 182 3.27 -3.00 11.73
CA LEU A 182 1.87 -3.15 12.15
C LEU A 182 1.26 -4.45 11.60
N ALA A 183 0.27 -4.98 12.31
CA ALA A 183 -0.49 -6.14 11.88
C ALA A 183 -1.98 -5.98 12.24
N ALA A 184 -2.84 -6.15 11.24
CA ALA A 184 -4.28 -6.26 11.40
C ALA A 184 -4.64 -7.74 11.55
N THR A 185 -5.44 -8.07 12.57
CA THR A 185 -5.85 -9.45 12.86
C THR A 185 -7.34 -9.51 13.19
N GLY A 186 -7.89 -10.73 13.25
CA GLY A 186 -9.27 -10.93 13.72
C GLY A 186 -9.57 -10.48 15.16
N ALA A 187 -8.56 -10.24 15.99
CA ALA A 187 -8.73 -9.84 17.39
C ALA A 187 -8.41 -8.35 17.64
N GLY A 188 -7.56 -7.74 16.81
CA GLY A 188 -7.01 -6.43 17.08
C GLY A 188 -6.03 -5.94 16.02
N LEU A 189 -5.71 -4.66 16.14
CA LEU A 189 -4.56 -4.02 15.51
C LEU A 189 -3.38 -4.07 16.47
N TYR A 190 -2.22 -4.49 15.98
CA TYR A 190 -1.01 -4.65 16.77
C TYR A 190 0.17 -3.90 16.16
N TRP A 191 1.10 -3.47 17.01
CA TRP A 191 2.40 -2.92 16.61
C TRP A 191 3.54 -3.70 17.26
N LEU A 192 4.70 -3.74 16.60
CA LEU A 192 5.84 -4.53 17.07
C LEU A 192 6.86 -3.68 17.83
N GLY A 193 6.81 -3.75 19.16
CA GLY A 193 7.83 -3.21 20.07
C GLY A 193 8.79 -4.30 20.56
N ASN A 194 8.77 -4.58 21.87
CA ASN A 194 9.50 -5.73 22.46
C ASN A 194 8.77 -7.08 22.27
N GLY A 195 7.90 -7.15 21.27
CA GLY A 195 6.83 -8.11 21.08
C GLY A 195 5.60 -7.40 20.50
N TRP A 196 4.61 -8.16 20.07
CA TRP A 196 3.36 -7.58 19.60
C TRP A 196 2.58 -6.96 20.76
N MET A 197 2.29 -5.67 20.61
CA MET A 197 1.54 -4.86 21.56
C MET A 197 0.23 -4.45 20.91
N THR A 198 -0.87 -4.51 21.66
CA THR A 198 -2.18 -4.09 21.15
C THR A 198 -2.18 -2.58 20.96
N ALA A 199 -2.41 -2.13 19.73
CA ALA A 199 -2.76 -0.74 19.43
C ALA A 199 -4.24 -0.51 19.67
N ARG A 200 -5.09 -1.40 19.14
CA ARG A 200 -6.55 -1.28 19.25
C ARG A 200 -7.20 -2.66 19.27
N GLU A 201 -8.20 -2.83 20.13
CA GLU A 201 -9.00 -4.07 20.15
C GLU A 201 -10.12 -4.03 19.11
N GLY A 202 -10.51 -5.20 18.60
CA GLY A 202 -11.54 -5.35 17.58
C GLY A 202 -10.98 -5.91 16.27
N ALA A 203 -11.82 -6.60 15.50
CA ALA A 203 -11.37 -7.17 14.23
C ALA A 203 -10.82 -6.08 13.31
N ALA A 204 -9.55 -6.19 12.97
CA ALA A 204 -8.85 -5.28 12.09
C ALA A 204 -8.64 -5.96 10.74
N ASP A 205 -9.10 -5.32 9.66
CA ASP A 205 -9.19 -5.94 8.34
C ASP A 205 -8.12 -5.45 7.36
N ALA A 206 -7.67 -4.19 7.51
CA ALA A 206 -6.65 -3.58 6.66
C ALA A 206 -5.75 -2.65 7.49
N VAL A 207 -4.49 -2.52 7.10
CA VAL A 207 -3.53 -1.58 7.68
C VAL A 207 -2.51 -1.11 6.65
N ALA A 208 -2.20 0.18 6.64
CA ALA A 208 -1.12 0.75 5.85
C ALA A 208 -0.32 1.75 6.68
N ALA A 209 0.97 1.91 6.38
CA ALA A 209 1.83 2.91 7.03
C ALA A 209 2.74 3.57 6.00
N ASP A 210 3.10 4.83 6.24
CA ASP A 210 3.96 5.61 5.34
C ASP A 210 5.46 5.43 5.62
N GLY A 211 5.80 4.79 6.73
CA GLY A 211 7.18 4.62 7.20
C GLY A 211 7.71 5.73 8.12
N ASP A 212 7.05 6.89 8.13
CA ASP A 212 7.40 8.07 8.92
C ASP A 212 6.52 8.24 10.17
N GLY A 213 5.66 7.25 10.44
CA GLY A 213 4.85 7.11 11.65
C GLY A 213 3.36 7.32 11.43
N HIS A 214 2.95 7.81 10.26
CA HIS A 214 1.54 7.88 9.92
C HIS A 214 1.05 6.49 9.53
N ALA A 215 -0.16 6.15 9.95
CA ALA A 215 -0.78 4.89 9.59
C ALA A 215 -2.29 5.01 9.49
N MET A 216 -2.89 4.13 8.69
CA MET A 216 -4.32 3.93 8.59
C MET A 216 -4.64 2.48 8.93
N ALA A 217 -5.79 2.26 9.58
CA ALA A 217 -6.29 0.92 9.82
C ALA A 217 -7.81 0.88 9.76
N VAL A 218 -8.38 -0.21 9.28
CA VAL A 218 -9.83 -0.48 9.36
C VAL A 218 -10.07 -1.44 10.49
N VAL A 219 -10.80 -0.99 11.53
CA VAL A 219 -11.09 -1.78 12.73
C VAL A 219 -12.58 -1.74 13.00
N GLY A 220 -13.24 -2.90 12.98
CA GLY A 220 -14.70 -2.99 13.18
C GLY A 220 -15.52 -2.29 12.09
N GLY A 221 -14.94 -2.06 10.91
CA GLY A 221 -15.55 -1.34 9.79
C GLY A 221 -15.30 0.17 9.77
N ASP A 222 -14.73 0.74 10.85
CA ASP A 222 -14.39 2.16 10.93
C ASP A 222 -12.94 2.38 10.49
N LEU A 223 -12.69 3.49 9.77
CA LEU A 223 -11.35 3.93 9.41
C LEU A 223 -10.72 4.72 10.57
N PHE A 224 -9.53 4.30 10.97
CA PHE A 224 -8.70 4.97 11.97
C PHE A 224 -7.40 5.50 11.36
N VAL A 225 -6.96 6.66 11.84
CA VAL A 225 -5.71 7.31 11.43
C VAL A 225 -4.83 7.54 12.65
N HIS A 226 -3.58 7.10 12.54
CA HIS A 226 -2.49 7.49 13.43
C HIS A 226 -1.71 8.65 12.80
N SER A 227 -1.57 9.75 13.54
CA SER A 227 -1.01 11.01 13.01
C SER A 227 0.52 11.08 12.97
N GLY A 228 1.23 9.99 13.29
CA GLY A 228 2.70 9.99 13.41
C GLY A 228 3.24 10.59 14.71
N ALA A 229 2.37 11.12 15.57
CA ALA A 229 2.75 11.63 16.88
C ALA A 229 2.23 10.73 18.01
N GLY A 230 3.12 10.42 18.96
CA GLY A 230 2.76 9.69 20.18
C GLY A 230 3.22 8.23 20.19
N GLU A 231 2.74 7.49 21.18
CA GLU A 231 2.91 6.03 21.26
C GLU A 231 1.87 5.34 20.37
N TRP A 232 2.01 4.03 20.16
CA TRP A 232 1.11 3.23 19.32
C TRP A 232 0.00 2.56 20.14
N ASP A 233 -0.60 3.29 21.08
CA ASP A 233 -1.70 2.81 21.91
C ASP A 233 -3.07 3.27 21.38
N ASP A 234 -4.16 2.85 22.03
CA ASP A 234 -5.53 3.10 21.53
C ASP A 234 -5.88 4.60 21.43
N GLU A 235 -5.28 5.45 22.27
CA GLU A 235 -5.62 6.86 22.38
C GLU A 235 -5.05 7.70 21.21
N THR A 236 -4.04 7.17 20.50
CA THR A 236 -3.39 7.87 19.38
C THR A 236 -4.02 7.59 18.02
N TRP A 237 -5.03 6.71 17.96
CA TRP A 237 -5.81 6.43 16.76
C TRP A 237 -7.12 7.22 16.77
N ALA A 238 -7.27 8.13 15.81
CA ALA A 238 -8.50 8.91 15.64
C ALA A 238 -9.38 8.30 14.54
N VAL A 239 -10.70 8.27 14.77
CA VAL A 239 -11.66 7.94 13.71
C VAL A 239 -11.56 8.99 12.60
N ALA A 240 -11.53 8.53 11.35
CA ALA A 240 -11.62 9.38 10.17
C ALA A 240 -12.92 9.08 9.41
N ASP A 241 -13.80 10.09 9.33
CA ASP A 241 -15.03 10.00 8.56
C ASP A 241 -14.73 10.14 7.06
N LEU A 242 -15.01 9.08 6.29
CA LEU A 242 -15.01 9.17 4.84
C LEU A 242 -16.20 10.01 4.36
N PRO A 243 -16.09 10.71 3.21
CA PRO A 243 -17.17 11.51 2.64
C PRO A 243 -18.29 10.66 2.02
N VAL A 244 -18.31 9.35 2.31
CA VAL A 244 -19.24 8.33 1.83
C VAL A 244 -19.56 7.36 2.97
N ASP A 245 -20.77 6.80 2.96
CA ASP A 245 -21.24 5.80 3.93
C ASP A 245 -20.92 4.38 3.42
N GLU A 246 -19.62 4.10 3.28
CA GLU A 246 -19.07 2.87 2.70
C GLU A 246 -17.84 2.43 3.52
N THR A 247 -17.57 1.13 3.57
CA THR A 247 -16.44 0.59 4.35
C THR A 247 -15.17 0.57 3.51
N ALA A 248 -14.08 1.14 4.03
CA ALA A 248 -12.76 1.02 3.43
C ALA A 248 -12.27 -0.44 3.52
N VAL A 249 -11.68 -0.95 2.44
CA VAL A 249 -11.17 -2.33 2.36
C VAL A 249 -9.72 -2.40 1.87
N ALA A 250 -9.22 -1.35 1.22
CA ALA A 250 -7.81 -1.24 0.85
C ALA A 250 -7.28 0.15 1.19
N LEU A 251 -6.06 0.20 1.71
CA LEU A 251 -5.41 1.41 2.20
C LEU A 251 -4.04 1.56 1.54
N GLY A 252 -3.63 2.78 1.27
CA GLY A 252 -2.31 3.04 0.69
C GLY A 252 -1.81 4.45 0.96
N TYR A 253 -0.49 4.59 0.94
CA TYR A 253 0.20 5.87 1.04
C TYR A 253 1.00 6.15 -0.23
N GLY A 254 0.97 7.41 -0.64
CA GLY A 254 1.90 7.98 -1.62
C GLY A 254 2.50 9.27 -1.06
N PRO A 255 3.44 9.90 -1.78
CA PRO A 255 4.10 11.11 -1.29
C PRO A 255 3.10 12.25 -1.02
N GLY A 256 2.85 12.49 0.27
CA GLY A 256 1.92 13.53 0.72
C GLY A 256 0.43 13.21 0.51
N VAL A 257 0.06 11.96 0.20
CA VAL A 257 -1.33 11.55 0.00
C VAL A 257 -1.64 10.23 0.70
N SER A 258 -2.82 10.15 1.31
CA SER A 258 -3.40 8.95 1.88
C SER A 258 -4.57 8.51 1.00
N VAL A 259 -4.67 7.22 0.70
CA VAL A 259 -5.76 6.65 -0.10
C VAL A 259 -6.47 5.55 0.67
N ALA A 260 -7.80 5.58 0.60
CA ALA A 260 -8.67 4.49 1.01
C ALA A 260 -9.58 4.12 -0.16
N VAL A 261 -9.74 2.84 -0.44
CA VAL A 261 -10.69 2.35 -1.44
C VAL A 261 -11.77 1.53 -0.73
N THR A 262 -13.03 1.80 -1.05
CA THR A 262 -14.18 1.16 -0.40
C THR A 262 -14.58 -0.13 -1.09
N ASP A 263 -15.34 -0.97 -0.39
CA ASP A 263 -15.93 -2.21 -0.93
C ASP A 263 -16.85 -1.98 -2.14
N ALA A 264 -17.46 -0.79 -2.22
CA ALA A 264 -18.30 -0.34 -3.33
C ALA A 264 -17.50 0.27 -4.50
N GLY A 265 -16.17 0.33 -4.41
CA GLY A 265 -15.29 0.82 -5.48
C GLY A 265 -15.23 2.35 -5.58
N THR A 266 -15.37 3.03 -4.44
CA THR A 266 -15.09 4.46 -4.32
C THR A 266 -13.64 4.64 -3.87
N LEU A 267 -12.88 5.44 -4.62
CA LEU A 267 -11.55 5.86 -4.19
C LEU A 267 -11.68 7.17 -3.41
N CYS A 268 -11.15 7.19 -2.19
CA CYS A 268 -11.02 8.36 -1.34
C CYS A 268 -9.54 8.74 -1.23
N VAL A 269 -9.24 10.03 -1.33
CA VAL A 269 -7.88 10.58 -1.19
C VAL A 269 -7.88 11.76 -0.23
N ASP A 270 -6.86 11.84 0.63
CA ASP A 270 -6.57 12.98 1.49
C ASP A 270 -5.12 13.43 1.28
N ALA A 271 -4.90 14.73 1.08
CA ALA A 271 -3.58 15.35 0.97
C ALA A 271 -3.30 16.34 2.12
N GLY A 272 -4.02 16.23 3.24
CA GLY A 272 -3.89 17.05 4.44
C GLY A 272 -5.00 18.09 4.64
N ASP A 273 -5.88 18.27 3.65
CA ASP A 273 -7.02 19.20 3.70
C ASP A 273 -8.38 18.47 3.82
N GLY A 274 -8.36 17.15 4.04
CA GLY A 274 -9.51 16.29 4.22
C GLY A 274 -9.83 15.44 2.98
N TRP A 275 -10.61 14.39 3.23
CA TRP A 275 -10.97 13.37 2.25
C TRP A 275 -11.84 13.90 1.10
N ARG A 276 -11.45 13.55 -0.12
CA ARG A 276 -12.24 13.69 -1.34
C ARG A 276 -12.43 12.33 -1.98
N HIS A 277 -13.49 12.18 -2.77
CA HIS A 277 -13.82 10.88 -3.35
C HIS A 277 -14.19 10.96 -4.82
N GLN A 278 -14.04 9.83 -5.50
CA GLN A 278 -14.53 9.58 -6.83
C GLN A 278 -15.00 8.13 -6.91
N VAL A 279 -16.21 7.92 -7.41
CA VAL A 279 -16.71 6.58 -7.70
C VAL A 279 -15.99 6.07 -8.95
N VAL A 280 -15.17 5.03 -8.79
CA VAL A 280 -14.47 4.34 -9.88
C VAL A 280 -15.35 3.22 -10.44
N GLY A 281 -16.23 2.66 -9.59
CA GLY A 281 -17.24 1.66 -9.99
C GLY A 281 -16.67 0.25 -10.14
N VAL A 282 -15.55 -0.03 -9.46
CA VAL A 282 -14.95 -1.36 -9.36
C VAL A 282 -15.57 -2.17 -8.23
N ARG A 283 -15.41 -3.49 -8.27
CA ARG A 283 -15.90 -4.40 -7.22
C ARG A 283 -14.80 -5.36 -6.84
N ASP A 284 -14.96 -6.00 -5.68
CA ASP A 284 -14.02 -6.98 -5.16
C ASP A 284 -12.60 -6.38 -5.10
N VAL A 285 -12.51 -5.18 -4.52
CA VAL A 285 -11.25 -4.45 -4.29
C VAL A 285 -10.40 -5.26 -3.32
N ALA A 286 -9.14 -5.50 -3.69
CA ALA A 286 -8.25 -6.39 -2.96
C ALA A 286 -6.92 -5.74 -2.53
N GLY A 287 -6.52 -4.63 -3.16
CA GLY A 287 -5.30 -3.91 -2.79
C GLY A 287 -5.17 -2.58 -3.54
N VAL A 288 -4.31 -1.70 -3.04
CA VAL A 288 -3.97 -0.43 -3.70
C VAL A 288 -2.50 -0.09 -3.49
N ALA A 289 -1.82 0.32 -4.56
CA ALA A 289 -0.44 0.79 -4.52
C ALA A 289 -0.30 2.13 -5.24
N LEU A 290 0.58 3.00 -4.75
CA LEU A 290 0.78 4.34 -5.28
C LEU A 290 2.21 4.51 -5.80
N VAL A 291 2.34 5.29 -6.88
CA VAL A 291 3.63 5.65 -7.46
C VAL A 291 3.61 7.09 -7.95
N VAL A 292 4.74 7.79 -7.80
CA VAL A 292 4.91 9.10 -8.45
C VAL A 292 5.39 8.88 -9.87
N VAL A 293 4.72 9.52 -10.81
CA VAL A 293 5.09 9.51 -12.22
C VAL A 293 5.66 10.87 -12.58
N GLU A 294 6.91 10.86 -13.07
CA GLU A 294 7.63 12.03 -13.57
C GLU A 294 7.27 12.39 -15.01
#